data_AF-A0A3C0SZA1-F1
#
_entry.id   AF-A0A3C0SZA1-F1
#
_cell.length_a   1.000
_cell.length_b   1.000
_cell.length_c   1.000
_cell.angle_alpha   90.00
_cell.angle_beta   90.00
_cell.angle_gamma   90.00
#
_symmetry.space_group_name_H-M   'P 1'
#
loop_
_entity.id
_entity.type
_entity.pdbx_description
1 polymer ?
#
loop_
_entity_poly.entity_id
_entity_poly.type
_entity_poly.pdbx_seq_one_letter_code
_entity_poly.pdbx_strand_id
1 'polypeptide(L)'
;MQVMAEVLENEFRNAFEVKDPDSLHRGISILVESIPQKEQNKTEHDHFRESMLKMDSKMEATIIKMDEGFKRMDERFKASDQRFDDVNKRFDDVNKRFDDVNKRFDDMSRRSDMQIRFITVGFIMLTVLMSVYQFLA
;
A
#
# COMPACT_ATOMS: atom_id res chain seq x y z
N MET A 1 45.27 8.52 35.84
CA MET A 1 45.29 9.93 35.38
C MET A 1 46.08 10.80 36.34
N GLN A 2 45.74 10.84 37.64
CA GLN A 2 46.60 11.46 38.67
C GLN A 2 48.04 10.94 38.64
N VAL A 3 48.22 9.61 38.55
CA VAL A 3 49.55 8.99 38.43
C VAL A 3 50.37 9.51 37.24
N MET A 4 49.71 9.85 36.11
CA MET A 4 50.41 10.34 34.92
C MET A 4 50.76 11.83 35.04
N ALA A 5 49.87 12.63 35.62
CA ALA A 5 50.12 14.03 35.93
C ALA A 5 51.28 14.18 36.92
N GLU A 6 51.31 13.33 37.95
CA GLU A 6 52.33 13.32 39.00
C GLU A 6 53.71 12.86 38.48
N VAL A 7 53.73 11.87 37.58
CA VAL A 7 54.96 11.45 36.88
C VAL A 7 55.50 12.56 35.99
N LEU A 8 54.64 13.20 35.19
CA LEU A 8 55.04 14.31 34.33
C LEU A 8 55.54 15.50 35.16
N GLU A 9 54.84 15.86 36.23
CA GLU A 9 55.30 16.92 37.14
C GLU A 9 56.68 16.66 37.72
N ASN A 10 56.95 15.43 38.18
CA ASN A 10 58.26 15.07 38.73
C ASN A 10 59.36 15.09 37.66
N GLU A 11 59.07 14.62 36.45
CA GLU A 11 59.97 14.74 35.29
C GLU A 11 60.33 16.21 35.01
N PHE A 12 59.32 17.08 34.93
CA PHE A 12 59.53 18.51 34.65
C PHE A 12 60.28 19.24 35.76
N ARG A 13 60.04 18.90 37.03
CA ARG A 13 60.77 19.45 38.18
C ARG A 13 62.24 19.00 38.24
N ASN A 14 62.53 17.80 37.76
CA ASN A 14 63.89 17.27 37.72
C ASN A 14 64.67 17.76 36.50
N ALA A 15 63.98 18.04 35.38
CA ALA A 15 64.60 18.49 34.14
C ALA A 15 64.75 20.03 34.03
N PHE A 16 63.90 20.81 34.72
CA PHE A 16 63.85 22.27 34.60
C PHE A 16 63.76 22.98 35.95
N GLU A 17 64.25 24.23 35.99
CA GLU A 17 64.11 25.11 37.17
C GLU A 17 62.70 25.73 37.19
N VAL A 18 61.79 25.12 37.97
CA VAL A 18 60.37 25.51 38.04
C VAL A 18 60.17 26.66 39.02
N LYS A 19 59.82 27.84 38.51
CA LYS A 19 59.60 29.05 39.33
C LYS A 19 58.32 29.04 40.17
N ASP A 20 57.23 28.53 39.60
CA ASP A 20 55.94 28.38 40.29
C ASP A 20 55.44 26.95 40.12
N PRO A 21 55.62 26.10 41.13
CA PRO A 21 55.24 24.70 41.07
C PRO A 21 53.72 24.50 40.95
N ASP A 22 52.89 25.42 41.46
CA ASP A 22 51.44 25.29 41.41
C ASP A 22 50.91 25.58 40.01
N SER A 23 51.54 26.50 39.27
CA SER A 23 51.22 26.74 37.86
C SER A 23 51.56 25.55 36.98
N LEU A 24 52.69 24.87 37.25
CA LEU A 24 53.06 23.64 36.57
C LEU A 24 52.04 22.53 36.83
N HIS A 25 51.63 22.33 38.09
CA HIS A 25 50.61 21.36 38.47
C HIS A 25 49.29 21.59 37.74
N ARG A 26 48.81 22.83 37.71
CA ARG A 26 47.58 23.22 37.01
C ARG A 26 47.66 22.97 35.51
N GLY A 27 48.76 23.37 34.88
CA GLY A 27 48.97 23.18 33.44
C GLY A 27 49.00 21.70 33.04
N ILE A 28 49.73 20.88 33.79
CA ILE A 28 49.82 19.43 33.54
C ILE A 28 48.47 18.75 33.84
N SER A 29 47.77 19.14 34.90
CA SER A 29 46.44 18.60 35.20
C SER A 29 45.44 18.88 34.08
N ILE A 30 45.39 20.10 33.53
CA ILE A 30 44.52 20.46 32.40
C ILE A 30 44.90 19.66 31.14
N LEU A 31 46.20 19.52 30.85
CA LEU A 31 46.68 18.75 29.70
C LEU A 31 46.28 17.28 29.80
N VAL A 32 46.56 16.64 30.95
CA VAL A 32 46.23 15.23 31.19
C VAL A 32 44.73 15.00 31.19
N GLU A 33 43.93 15.95 31.68
CA GLU A 33 42.47 15.88 31.68
C GLU A 33 41.87 16.08 30.27
N SER A 34 42.50 16.89 29.41
CA SER A 34 42.04 17.15 28.04
C SER A 34 42.36 16.03 27.03
N ILE A 35 43.37 15.20 27.28
CA ILE A 35 43.74 14.05 26.43
C ILE A 35 42.58 13.06 26.23
N PRO A 36 41.96 12.51 27.29
CA PRO A 36 40.85 11.57 27.12
C PRO A 36 39.61 12.22 26.53
N GLN A 37 39.38 13.52 26.76
CA GLN A 37 38.28 14.22 26.08
C GLN A 37 38.47 14.29 24.57
N LYS A 38 39.70 14.52 24.10
CA LYS A 38 40.00 14.56 22.66
C LYS A 38 39.85 13.17 22.02
N GLU A 39 40.20 12.12 22.75
CA GLU A 39 40.07 10.73 22.32
C GLU A 39 38.60 10.28 22.29
N GLN A 40 37.83 10.57 23.35
CA GLN A 40 36.38 10.30 23.43
C GLN A 40 35.62 11.03 22.34
N ASN A 41 35.87 12.33 22.15
CA ASN A 41 35.18 13.13 21.14
C ASN A 41 35.47 12.61 19.72
N LYS A 42 36.68 12.10 19.48
CA LYS A 42 37.03 11.43 18.20
C LYS A 42 36.27 10.11 18.03
N THR A 43 36.18 9.27 19.06
CA THR A 43 35.40 8.03 19.02
C THR A 43 33.90 8.28 18.78
N GLU A 44 33.34 9.31 19.40
CA GLU A 44 31.94 9.72 19.19
C GLU A 44 31.70 10.18 17.75
N HIS A 45 32.61 10.98 17.18
CA HIS A 45 32.55 11.38 15.77
C HIS A 45 32.65 10.19 14.80
N ASP A 46 33.51 9.22 15.09
CA ASP A 46 33.65 8.02 14.27
C ASP A 46 32.40 7.14 14.34
N HIS A 47 31.82 6.94 15.53
CA HIS A 47 30.57 6.21 15.72
C HIS A 47 29.39 6.89 15.02
N PHE A 48 29.32 8.22 15.05
CA PHE A 48 28.31 8.99 14.32
C PHE A 48 28.46 8.80 12.80
N ARG A 49 29.70 8.85 12.28
CA ARG A 49 29.98 8.62 10.86
C ARG A 49 29.58 7.20 10.43
N GLU A 50 29.90 6.19 11.23
CA GLU A 50 29.51 4.81 10.96
C GLU A 50 27.97 4.65 10.96
N SER A 51 27.31 5.27 11.94
CA SER A 51 25.84 5.27 12.02
C SER A 51 25.20 5.92 10.80
N MET A 52 25.77 7.02 10.30
CA MET A 52 25.31 7.70 9.08
C MET A 52 25.47 6.80 7.84
N LEU A 53 26.63 6.15 7.67
CA LEU A 53 26.84 5.22 6.54
C LEU A 53 25.88 4.02 6.57
N LYS A 54 25.62 3.49 7.76
CA LYS A 54 24.65 2.41 7.97
C LYS A 54 23.22 2.89 7.71
N MET A 55 22.90 4.13 8.02
CA MET A 55 21.59 4.71 7.72
C MET A 55 21.40 4.92 6.23
N ASP A 56 22.42 5.42 5.53
CA ASP A 56 22.40 5.68 4.09
C ASP A 56 22.21 4.39 3.29
N SER A 57 23.01 3.36 3.59
CA SER A 57 22.84 2.01 3.01
C SER A 57 21.47 1.38 3.29
N LYS A 58 20.93 1.55 4.51
CA LYS A 58 19.57 1.10 4.82
C LYS A 58 18.51 1.87 4.04
N MET A 59 18.72 3.17 3.84
CA MET A 59 17.81 4.03 3.09
C MET A 59 17.77 3.61 1.62
N GLU A 60 18.93 3.39 1.00
CA GLU A 60 19.02 2.84 -0.37
C GLU A 60 18.32 1.49 -0.49
N ALA A 61 18.60 0.55 0.43
CA ALA A 61 17.95 -0.76 0.43
C ALA A 61 16.42 -0.65 0.60
N THR A 62 15.95 0.33 1.36
CA THR A 62 14.51 0.58 1.56
C THR A 62 13.89 1.16 0.29
N ILE A 63 14.56 2.10 -0.38
CA ILE A 63 14.11 2.68 -1.64
C ILE A 63 13.99 1.60 -2.72
N ILE A 64 14.97 0.71 -2.85
CA ILE A 64 14.92 -0.42 -3.79
C ILE A 64 13.72 -1.33 -3.50
N LYS A 65 13.51 -1.70 -2.22
CA LYS A 65 12.36 -2.52 -1.82
C LYS A 65 11.02 -1.85 -2.08
N MET A 66 10.95 -0.52 -1.92
CA MET A 66 9.76 0.26 -2.25
C MET A 66 9.50 0.23 -3.75
N ASP A 67 10.51 0.46 -4.60
CA ASP A 67 10.39 0.40 -6.06
C ASP A 67 9.90 -0.97 -6.54
N GLU A 68 10.47 -2.06 -6.02
CA GLU A 68 9.97 -3.41 -6.28
C GLU A 68 8.52 -3.62 -5.80
N GLY A 69 8.18 -3.06 -4.64
CA GLY A 69 6.82 -3.07 -4.10
C GLY A 69 5.82 -2.40 -5.04
N PHE A 70 6.17 -1.21 -5.55
CA PHE A 70 5.36 -0.47 -6.51
C PHE A 70 5.22 -1.21 -7.84
N LYS A 71 6.30 -1.80 -8.37
CA LYS A 71 6.25 -2.63 -9.59
C LYS A 71 5.29 -3.81 -9.45
N ARG A 72 5.36 -4.54 -8.33
CA ARG A 72 4.40 -5.63 -8.03
C ARG A 72 2.97 -5.12 -7.91
N MET A 73 2.79 -3.91 -7.38
CA MET A 73 1.47 -3.30 -7.25
C MET A 73 0.88 -2.95 -8.62
N ASP A 74 1.68 -2.36 -9.51
CA ASP A 74 1.32 -2.07 -10.90
C ASP A 74 0.91 -3.32 -11.67
N GLU A 75 1.64 -4.42 -11.52
CA GLU A 75 1.30 -5.70 -12.15
C GLU A 75 -0.05 -6.23 -11.66
N ARG A 76 -0.32 -6.14 -10.36
CA ARG A 76 -1.61 -6.55 -9.78
C ARG A 76 -2.76 -5.66 -10.25
N PHE A 77 -2.54 -4.36 -10.40
CA PHE A 77 -3.53 -3.45 -10.94
C PHE A 77 -3.85 -3.77 -12.40
N LYS A 78 -2.84 -3.99 -13.25
CA LYS A 78 -3.04 -4.41 -14.66
C LYS A 78 -3.82 -5.72 -14.76
N ALA A 79 -3.51 -6.70 -13.91
CA ALA A 79 -4.25 -7.96 -13.86
C ALA A 79 -5.70 -7.75 -13.39
N SER A 80 -5.94 -6.81 -12.48
CA SER A 80 -7.29 -6.43 -12.06
C SER A 80 -8.07 -5.78 -13.19
N ASP A 81 -7.48 -4.84 -13.93
CA ASP A 81 -8.10 -4.17 -15.08
C ASP A 81 -8.52 -5.20 -16.14
N GLN A 82 -7.65 -6.15 -16.48
CA GLN A 82 -7.97 -7.23 -17.41
C GLN A 82 -9.17 -8.07 -16.96
N ARG A 83 -9.29 -8.34 -15.65
CA ARG A 83 -10.44 -9.08 -15.10
C ARG A 83 -11.73 -8.24 -15.18
N PHE A 84 -11.64 -6.94 -14.97
CA PHE A 84 -12.80 -6.05 -15.14
C PHE A 84 -13.26 -5.99 -16.59
N ASP A 85 -12.33 -5.96 -17.55
CA ASP A 85 -12.66 -6.02 -18.97
C ASP A 85 -13.37 -7.33 -19.36
N ASP A 86 -12.92 -8.47 -18.80
CA ASP A 86 -13.62 -9.76 -19.00
C ASP A 86 -15.03 -9.75 -18.40
N VAL A 87 -15.19 -9.21 -17.19
CA VAL A 87 -16.49 -9.04 -16.55
C VAL A 87 -17.42 -8.17 -17.42
N ASN A 88 -16.93 -7.06 -17.97
CA ASN A 88 -17.71 -6.20 -18.86
C ASN A 88 -18.20 -6.96 -20.09
N LYS A 89 -17.33 -7.73 -20.75
CA LYS A 89 -17.72 -8.57 -21.90
C LYS A 89 -18.80 -9.60 -21.55
N ARG A 90 -18.71 -10.21 -20.37
CA ARG A 90 -19.72 -11.16 -19.88
C ARG A 90 -21.05 -10.47 -19.60
N PHE A 91 -21.04 -9.24 -19.07
CA PHE A 91 -22.26 -8.45 -18.90
C PHE A 91 -22.89 -8.09 -20.24
N ASP A 92 -22.10 -7.73 -21.25
CA ASP A 92 -22.62 -7.48 -22.60
C ASP A 92 -23.28 -8.72 -23.21
N ASP A 93 -22.71 -9.91 -23.02
CA ASP A 93 -23.33 -11.17 -23.46
C ASP A 93 -24.65 -11.44 -22.71
N VAL A 94 -24.67 -11.24 -21.40
CA VAL A 94 -25.88 -11.37 -20.58
C VAL A 94 -26.98 -10.41 -21.08
N ASN A 95 -26.64 -9.15 -21.38
CA ASN A 95 -27.58 -8.18 -21.92
C ASN A 95 -28.19 -8.66 -23.25
N LYS A 96 -27.37 -9.17 -24.17
CA LYS A 96 -27.86 -9.73 -25.44
C LYS A 96 -28.81 -10.91 -25.25
N ARG A 97 -28.52 -11.78 -24.27
CA ARG A 97 -29.40 -12.91 -23.94
C ARG A 97 -30.71 -12.44 -23.33
N PHE A 98 -30.70 -11.40 -22.50
CA PHE A 98 -31.93 -10.79 -21.99
C PHE A 98 -32.77 -10.17 -23.12
N ASP A 99 -32.15 -9.49 -24.08
CA ASP A 99 -32.85 -8.96 -25.25
C ASP A 99 -33.52 -10.06 -26.08
N ASP A 100 -32.85 -11.21 -26.27
CA ASP A 100 -33.45 -12.37 -26.94
C ASP A 100 -34.64 -12.96 -26.16
N VAL A 101 -34.50 -13.09 -24.84
CA VAL A 101 -35.59 -13.54 -23.96
C VAL A 101 -36.79 -12.60 -24.06
N ASN A 102 -36.57 -11.29 -24.03
CA ASN A 102 -37.63 -10.29 -24.18
C ASN A 102 -38.37 -10.47 -25.51
N LYS A 103 -37.65 -10.63 -26.63
CA LYS A 103 -38.26 -10.88 -27.94
C LYS A 103 -39.12 -12.16 -27.97
N ARG A 104 -38.64 -13.23 -27.35
CA ARG A 104 -39.39 -14.49 -27.26
C ARG A 104 -40.66 -14.33 -26.41
N PHE A 105 -40.58 -13.56 -25.34
CA PHE A 105 -41.73 -13.26 -24.49
C PHE A 105 -42.77 -12.39 -25.22
N ASP A 106 -42.33 -11.42 -26.01
CA ASP A 106 -43.20 -10.61 -26.88
C ASP A 106 -43.92 -11.48 -27.92
N ASP A 107 -43.21 -12.41 -28.58
CA ASP A 107 -43.83 -13.33 -29.55
C ASP A 107 -44.85 -14.25 -28.87
N MET A 108 -44.52 -14.79 -27.69
CA MET A 108 -45.43 -15.62 -26.91
C MET A 108 -46.69 -14.85 -26.47
N SER A 109 -46.53 -13.58 -26.06
CA SER A 109 -47.65 -12.72 -25.69
C SER A 109 -48.56 -12.48 -26.89
N ARG A 110 -48.01 -12.17 -28.07
CA ARG A 110 -48.79 -11.99 -29.31
C ARG A 110 -49.57 -13.25 -29.69
N ARG A 111 -48.96 -14.43 -29.58
CA ARG A 111 -49.65 -15.71 -29.85
C ARG A 111 -50.78 -15.96 -28.86
N SER A 112 -50.55 -15.67 -27.58
CA SER A 112 -51.55 -15.83 -26.52
C SER A 112 -52.73 -14.89 -26.74
N ASP A 113 -52.48 -13.62 -27.10
CA ASP A 113 -53.52 -12.64 -27.45
C ASP A 113 -54.39 -13.12 -28.62
N MET A 114 -53.77 -13.68 -29.67
CA MET A 114 -54.52 -14.24 -30.79
C MET A 114 -55.41 -15.41 -30.34
N GLN A 115 -54.87 -16.35 -29.56
CA GLN A 115 -55.64 -17.49 -29.05
C GLN A 115 -56.83 -17.04 -28.17
N ILE A 116 -56.62 -16.08 -27.28
CA ILE A 116 -57.67 -15.51 -26.42
C ILE A 116 -58.77 -14.86 -27.29
N ARG A 117 -58.40 -14.13 -28.35
CA ARG A 117 -59.39 -13.55 -29.28
C ARG A 117 -60.24 -14.62 -29.96
N PHE A 118 -59.62 -15.69 -30.45
CA PHE A 118 -60.35 -16.80 -31.07
C PHE A 118 -61.31 -17.48 -30.08
N ILE A 119 -60.85 -17.79 -28.86
CA ILE A 119 -61.69 -18.39 -27.82
C ILE A 119 -62.85 -17.47 -27.47
N THR A 120 -62.58 -16.16 -27.30
CA THR A 120 -63.62 -15.16 -26.99
C THR A 120 -64.69 -15.12 -28.08
N VAL A 121 -64.31 -15.06 -29.36
CA VAL A 121 -65.27 -15.07 -30.47
C VAL A 121 -66.07 -16.37 -30.52
N GLY A 122 -65.41 -17.52 -30.33
CA GLY A 122 -66.09 -18.82 -30.30
C GLY A 122 -67.12 -18.91 -29.17
N PHE A 123 -66.79 -18.40 -27.98
CA PHE A 123 -67.70 -18.37 -26.85
C PHE A 123 -68.90 -17.44 -27.10
N ILE A 124 -68.70 -16.27 -27.70
CA ILE A 124 -69.80 -15.38 -28.10
C ILE A 124 -70.72 -16.08 -29.12
N MET A 125 -70.17 -16.78 -30.10
CA MET A 125 -70.98 -17.51 -31.09
C MET A 125 -71.80 -18.64 -30.44
N LEU A 126 -71.19 -19.42 -29.54
CA LEU A 126 -71.88 -20.50 -28.82
C LEU A 126 -73.01 -19.96 -27.94
N THR A 127 -72.78 -18.86 -27.23
CA THR A 127 -73.81 -18.23 -26.37
C THR A 127 -74.99 -17.69 -27.19
N VAL A 128 -74.73 -17.09 -28.36
CA VAL A 128 -75.79 -16.66 -29.29
C VAL A 128 -76.57 -17.86 -29.83
N LEU A 129 -75.89 -18.91 -30.29
CA LEU A 129 -76.54 -20.13 -30.80
C LEU A 129 -77.45 -20.80 -29.75
N MET A 130 -76.98 -20.92 -28.50
CA MET A 130 -77.77 -21.46 -27.39
C MET A 130 -79.01 -20.60 -27.13
N SER A 131 -78.87 -19.26 -27.18
CA SER A 131 -79.99 -18.33 -26.98
C SER A 131 -81.05 -18.46 -28.08
N VAL A 132 -80.62 -18.59 -29.34
CA VAL A 132 -81.53 -18.82 -30.48
C VAL A 132 -82.21 -20.18 -30.36
N TYR A 133 -81.48 -21.23 -29.98
CA TYR A 133 -82.05 -22.56 -29.79
C TYR A 133 -83.12 -22.57 -28.70
N GLN A 134 -82.88 -21.92 -27.55
CA GLN A 134 -83.87 -21.78 -26.48
C GLN A 134 -85.10 -20.95 -26.87
N PHE A 135 -84.99 -20.06 -27.85
CA PHE A 135 -86.12 -19.26 -28.35
C PHE A 135 -86.94 -19.99 -29.42
N LEU A 136 -86.32 -20.90 -30.18
CA LEU A 136 -86.98 -21.67 -31.24
C LEU A 136 -87.59 -23.00 -30.78
N ALA A 137 -87.10 -23.57 -29.68
CA ALA A 137 -87.63 -24.78 -29.04
C ALA A 137 -88.73 -24.45 -28.01
#